data_AF-A0AA36M2P3-F1
#
_entry.id   AF-A0AA36M2P3-F1
#
_cell.length_a   1.000
_cell.length_b   1.000
_cell.length_c   1.000
_cell.angle_alpha   90.00
_cell.angle_beta   90.00
_cell.angle_gamma   90.00
#
_symmetry.space_group_name_H-M   'P 1'
#
loop_
_entity.id
_entity.type
_entity.pdbx_description
1 polymer ?
#
loop_
_entity_poly.entity_id
_entity_poly.type
_entity_poly.pdbx_seq_one_letter_code
_entity_poly.pdbx_strand_id
1 'polypeptide(L)'
;MDKIGRAENFITYRLAKKPNASKQKELFAFAVEDWTDTVEEPLSSDVVYTDTSMEPFANMIYNKTLNFGCSFLFCNETSKVALACVYDKRPKEGEPLYWADSKNNAGCQKPGPCKKVIKETDVNCDTTYGLCDQDPATTTTTTPQAAITTVSTDEDDGWVVVVEGR
;
A
#
# COMPACT_ATOMS: atom_id res chain seq x y z
N MET A 1 6.52 -17.20 4.68
CA MET A 1 5.59 -17.53 3.57
C MET A 1 4.21 -17.05 3.97
N ASP A 2 3.84 -15.87 3.48
CA ASP A 2 2.63 -15.17 3.89
C ASP A 2 1.36 -15.87 3.38
N LYS A 3 0.52 -16.27 4.34
CA LYS A 3 -0.77 -16.95 4.11
C LYS A 3 -1.95 -15.98 3.92
N ILE A 4 -1.68 -14.66 3.91
CA ILE A 4 -2.72 -13.62 4.06
C ILE A 4 -3.14 -13.02 2.70
N GLY A 5 -2.49 -13.39 1.59
CA GLY A 5 -2.87 -12.89 0.25
C GLY A 5 -2.65 -11.37 0.07
N ARG A 6 -1.84 -10.76 0.94
CA ARG A 6 -1.46 -9.35 0.93
C ARG A 6 -0.05 -9.18 0.38
N ALA A 7 0.25 -7.99 -0.11
CA ALA A 7 1.60 -7.57 -0.46
C ALA A 7 2.17 -6.70 0.66
N GLU A 8 3.50 -6.66 0.78
CA GLU A 8 4.21 -5.83 1.73
C GLU A 8 5.44 -5.22 1.06
N ASN A 9 5.65 -3.92 1.31
CA ASN A 9 6.93 -3.28 1.10
C ASN A 9 7.54 -2.93 2.47
N PHE A 10 8.80 -3.29 2.67
CA PHE A 10 9.51 -3.08 3.93
C PHE A 10 10.88 -2.47 3.66
N ILE A 11 11.28 -1.48 4.46
CA ILE A 11 12.62 -0.89 4.41
C ILE A 11 13.09 -0.44 5.79
N THR A 12 14.40 -0.41 5.97
CA THR A 12 15.01 0.11 7.19
C THR A 12 16.08 1.15 6.91
N TYR A 13 16.13 2.18 7.74
CA TYR A 13 17.16 3.21 7.73
C TYR A 13 17.89 3.25 9.07
N ARG A 14 19.15 3.68 9.07
CA ARG A 14 19.89 3.96 10.32
C ARG A 14 19.75 5.42 10.68
N LEU A 15 19.32 5.70 11.91
CA LEU A 15 19.11 7.04 12.43
C LEU A 15 19.60 7.10 13.87
N ALA A 16 20.53 8.02 14.15
CA ALA A 16 21.12 8.16 15.48
C ALA A 16 20.12 8.58 16.56
N LYS A 17 18.97 9.15 16.17
CA LYS A 17 17.94 9.65 17.08
C LYS A 17 16.55 9.41 16.49
N LYS A 18 15.55 9.34 17.38
CA LYS A 18 14.14 9.24 16.99
C LYS A 18 13.75 10.42 16.10
N PRO A 19 13.21 10.19 14.89
CA PRO A 19 12.85 11.27 14.00
C PRO A 19 11.56 11.97 14.45
N ASN A 20 11.52 13.29 14.24
CA ASN A 20 10.30 14.08 14.35
C ASN A 20 9.38 13.85 13.14
N ALA A 21 8.18 14.44 13.15
CA ALA A 21 7.19 14.26 12.08
C ALA A 21 7.70 14.67 10.68
N SER A 22 8.50 15.74 10.58
CA SER A 22 9.07 16.18 9.30
C SER A 22 10.04 15.13 8.74
N LYS A 23 10.95 14.62 9.59
CA LYS A 23 11.90 13.59 9.18
C LYS A 23 11.20 12.26 8.89
N GLN A 24 10.12 11.92 9.60
CA GLN A 24 9.29 10.75 9.28
C GLN A 24 8.69 10.87 7.88
N LYS A 25 8.14 12.03 7.52
CA LYS A 25 7.61 12.27 6.16
C LYS A 25 8.68 12.10 5.08
N GLU A 26 9.90 12.60 5.34
CA GLU A 26 11.03 12.44 4.43
C GLU A 26 11.42 10.97 4.26
N LEU A 27 11.44 10.18 5.35
CA LEU A 27 11.75 8.75 5.29
C LEU A 27 10.68 7.96 4.52
N PHE A 28 9.41 8.35 4.60
CA PHE A 28 8.37 7.79 3.74
C PHE A 28 8.59 8.14 2.27
N ALA A 29 9.01 9.36 1.96
CA ALA A 29 9.33 9.74 0.59
C ALA A 29 10.49 8.90 0.03
N PHE A 30 11.57 8.74 0.80
CA PHE A 30 12.69 7.88 0.41
C PHE A 30 12.28 6.42 0.27
N ALA A 31 11.42 5.90 1.15
CA ALA A 31 10.96 4.53 1.03
C ALA A 31 10.21 4.29 -0.28
N VAL A 32 9.34 5.23 -0.67
CA VAL A 32 8.60 5.16 -1.93
C VAL A 32 9.54 5.28 -3.13
N GLU A 33 10.56 6.13 -3.05
CA GLU A 33 11.61 6.26 -4.07
C GLU A 33 12.42 4.97 -4.21
N ASP A 34 12.96 4.45 -3.11
CA ASP A 34 13.73 3.20 -3.07
C ASP A 34 12.92 2.00 -3.62
N TRP A 35 11.62 1.93 -3.32
CA TRP A 35 10.75 0.90 -3.88
C TRP A 35 10.46 1.13 -5.36
N THR A 36 10.37 2.38 -5.80
CA THR A 36 10.19 2.72 -7.21
C THR A 36 11.41 2.31 -8.02
N ASP A 37 12.60 2.54 -7.49
CA ASP A 37 13.88 2.24 -8.15
C ASP A 37 14.16 0.73 -8.30
N THR A 38 13.30 -0.15 -7.77
CA THR A 38 13.39 -1.60 -8.02
C THR A 38 13.03 -2.01 -9.45
N VAL A 39 12.44 -1.11 -10.25
CA VAL A 39 12.19 -1.35 -11.67
C VAL A 39 13.36 -0.81 -12.51
N GLU A 40 14.30 -1.69 -12.86
CA GLU A 40 15.52 -1.30 -13.58
C GLU A 40 15.29 -1.09 -15.09
N GLU A 41 14.27 -1.73 -15.66
CA GLU A 41 13.92 -1.67 -17.08
C GLU A 41 12.45 -1.25 -17.27
N PRO A 42 12.10 -0.54 -18.35
CA PRO A 42 10.71 -0.22 -18.65
C PRO A 42 9.84 -1.48 -18.68
N LEU A 43 8.64 -1.40 -18.11
CA LEU A 43 7.66 -2.47 -18.18
C LEU A 43 7.39 -2.88 -19.64
N SER A 44 7.16 -4.18 -19.85
CA SER A 44 6.69 -4.70 -21.13
C SER A 44 5.38 -4.03 -21.55
N SER A 45 5.09 -4.02 -22.85
CA SER A 45 3.88 -3.36 -23.37
C SER A 45 2.56 -4.01 -22.93
N ASP A 46 2.59 -5.28 -22.53
CA ASP A 46 1.49 -6.02 -21.93
C ASP A 46 1.48 -5.95 -20.39
N VAL A 47 2.49 -5.29 -19.80
CA VAL A 47 2.63 -4.94 -18.39
C VAL A 47 2.53 -6.15 -17.46
N VAL A 48 2.95 -7.31 -17.96
CA VAL A 48 2.93 -8.59 -17.25
C VAL A 48 4.04 -8.61 -16.20
N TYR A 49 3.70 -9.00 -14.99
CA TYR A 49 4.65 -9.16 -13.89
C TYR A 49 5.47 -10.43 -14.08
N THR A 50 6.61 -10.33 -14.77
CA THR A 50 7.53 -11.45 -14.99
C THR A 50 8.81 -11.36 -14.19
N ASP A 51 9.24 -10.15 -13.86
CA ASP A 51 10.42 -9.92 -13.05
C ASP A 51 10.01 -9.79 -11.58
N THR A 52 10.33 -10.77 -10.75
CA THR A 52 9.97 -10.73 -9.33
C THR A 52 10.89 -9.82 -8.51
N SER A 53 12.02 -9.36 -9.04
CA SER A 53 12.93 -8.45 -8.35
C SER A 53 12.35 -7.05 -8.14
N MET A 54 11.45 -6.62 -9.04
CA MET A 54 10.66 -5.39 -8.93
C MET A 54 9.41 -5.55 -8.05
N GLU A 55 9.34 -6.54 -7.15
CA GLU A 55 8.17 -6.76 -6.25
C GLU A 55 7.76 -5.47 -5.50
N PRO A 56 8.68 -4.66 -4.93
CA PRO A 56 8.29 -3.44 -4.23
C PRO A 56 7.58 -2.43 -5.13
N PHE A 57 8.06 -2.23 -6.35
CA PHE A 57 7.40 -1.39 -7.33
C PHE A 57 6.05 -1.99 -7.78
N ALA A 58 6.03 -3.28 -8.10
CA ALA A 58 4.82 -4.00 -8.52
C ALA A 58 3.69 -3.90 -7.49
N ASN A 59 4.00 -4.00 -6.20
CA ASN A 59 3.03 -3.85 -5.12
C ASN A 59 2.36 -2.46 -5.11
N MET A 60 3.13 -1.39 -5.40
CA MET A 60 2.63 -0.02 -5.43
C MET A 60 1.72 0.27 -6.63
N ILE A 61 2.05 -0.28 -7.80
CA ILE A 61 1.34 0.03 -9.05
C ILE A 61 0.21 -0.95 -9.40
N TYR A 62 -0.03 -1.96 -8.55
CA TYR A 62 -1.01 -2.99 -8.84
C TYR A 62 -2.43 -2.44 -8.83
N ASN A 63 -3.08 -2.41 -10.00
CA ASN A 63 -4.36 -1.72 -10.14
C ASN A 63 -5.53 -2.37 -9.40
N LYS A 64 -5.36 -3.60 -8.88
CA LYS A 64 -6.38 -4.26 -8.05
C LYS A 64 -6.25 -3.90 -6.57
N THR A 65 -5.14 -3.29 -6.17
CA THR A 65 -4.95 -2.78 -4.81
C THR A 65 -5.78 -1.50 -4.65
N LEU A 66 -6.74 -1.54 -3.73
CA LEU A 66 -7.62 -0.41 -3.44
C LEU A 66 -7.39 0.16 -2.03
N ASN A 67 -6.77 -0.64 -1.17
CA ASN A 67 -6.50 -0.24 0.21
C ASN A 67 -5.05 -0.57 0.54
N PHE A 68 -4.39 0.36 1.22
CA PHE A 68 -3.08 0.15 1.77
C PHE A 68 -2.94 0.90 3.09
N GLY A 69 -2.07 0.41 3.96
CA GLY A 69 -1.77 1.04 5.22
C GLY A 69 -0.27 0.97 5.47
N CYS A 70 0.31 2.05 5.96
CA CYS A 70 1.72 2.11 6.27
C CYS A 70 1.95 2.39 7.76
N SER A 71 3.03 1.84 8.29
CA SER A 71 3.45 2.03 9.66
C SER A 71 4.94 2.33 9.72
N PHE A 72 5.32 2.96 10.83
CA PHE A 72 6.66 3.45 11.09
C PHE A 72 7.04 3.10 12.53
N LEU A 73 8.23 2.53 12.72
CA LEU A 73 8.77 2.21 14.03
C LEU A 73 10.22 2.68 14.14
N PHE A 74 10.55 3.39 15.23
CA PHE A 74 11.94 3.68 15.60
C PHE A 74 12.38 2.76 16.75
N CYS A 75 13.45 2.01 16.52
CA CYS A 75 14.05 1.10 17.48
C CYS A 75 15.26 1.78 18.12
N ASN A 76 15.09 2.32 19.34
CA ASN A 76 16.14 3.05 20.08
C ASN A 76 17.44 2.23 20.20
N GLU A 77 17.32 0.96 20.60
CA GLU A 77 18.46 0.07 20.88
C GLU A 77 19.36 -0.16 19.66
N THR A 78 18.77 -0.20 18.48
CA THR A 78 19.51 -0.47 17.24
C THR A 78 19.78 0.80 16.43
N SER A 79 19.28 1.96 16.88
CA SER A 79 19.32 3.22 16.12
C SER A 79 18.82 3.02 14.68
N LYS A 80 17.72 2.29 14.54
CA LYS A 80 17.10 1.98 13.25
C LYS A 80 15.67 2.47 13.20
N VAL A 81 15.25 2.83 12.01
CA VAL A 81 13.85 2.95 11.63
C VAL A 81 13.46 1.75 10.79
N ALA A 82 12.28 1.21 11.04
CA ALA A 82 11.59 0.29 10.15
C ALA A 82 10.32 0.95 9.62
N LEU A 83 10.08 0.79 8.33
CA LEU A 83 8.92 1.30 7.64
C LEU A 83 8.32 0.15 6.82
N ALA A 84 7.02 -0.05 6.98
CA ALA A 84 6.29 -1.07 6.26
C ALA A 84 5.02 -0.46 5.64
N CYS A 85 4.71 -0.84 4.41
CA CYS A 85 3.41 -0.61 3.79
C CYS A 85 2.80 -1.96 3.40
N VAL A 86 1.56 -2.20 3.78
CA VAL A 86 0.81 -3.43 3.47
C VAL A 86 -0.34 -3.08 2.54
N TYR A 87 -0.48 -3.89 1.50
CA TYR A 87 -1.46 -3.71 0.43
C TYR A 87 -2.50 -4.84 0.48
N ASP A 88 -3.76 -4.51 0.22
CA ASP A 88 -4.89 -5.44 0.35
C ASP A 88 -4.99 -6.49 -0.77
N LYS A 89 -4.16 -6.34 -1.80
CA LYS A 89 -3.97 -7.29 -2.89
C LYS A 89 -2.48 -7.45 -3.19
N ARG A 90 -2.14 -8.61 -3.76
CA ARG A 90 -0.78 -8.94 -4.20
C ARG A 90 -0.75 -9.11 -5.72
N PRO A 91 0.24 -8.54 -6.43
CA PRO A 91 0.56 -8.91 -7.80
C PRO A 91 0.75 -10.42 -7.93
N LYS A 92 0.42 -10.97 -9.09
CA LYS A 92 0.65 -12.38 -9.39
C LYS A 92 1.59 -12.49 -10.56
N GLU A 93 2.62 -13.31 -10.41
CA GLU A 93 3.56 -13.59 -11.49
C GLU A 93 2.81 -14.12 -12.71
N GLY A 94 3.14 -13.58 -13.89
CA GLY A 94 2.46 -13.89 -15.15
C GLY A 94 1.10 -13.21 -15.35
N GLU A 95 0.63 -12.38 -14.41
CA GLU A 95 -0.54 -11.51 -14.61
C GLU A 95 -0.13 -10.05 -14.89
N PRO A 96 -0.95 -9.28 -15.64
CA PRO A 96 -0.76 -7.84 -15.79
C PRO A 96 -0.85 -7.08 -14.45
N LEU A 97 0.06 -6.12 -14.24
CA LEU A 97 0.07 -5.23 -13.06
C LEU A 97 -1.04 -4.18 -13.11
N TYR A 98 -1.34 -3.70 -14.31
CA TYR A 98 -2.48 -2.85 -14.60
C TYR A 98 -3.10 -3.23 -15.94
N TRP A 99 -4.11 -2.50 -16.40
CA TRP A 99 -4.77 -2.86 -17.64
C TRP A 99 -3.84 -2.75 -18.85
N ALA A 100 -3.62 -3.87 -19.54
CA ALA A 100 -2.77 -3.95 -20.74
C ALA A 100 -3.28 -3.10 -21.93
N ASP A 101 -4.55 -2.66 -21.89
CA ASP A 101 -5.12 -1.74 -22.87
C ASP A 101 -4.89 -0.25 -22.55
N SER A 102 -4.10 0.08 -21.51
CA SER A 102 -3.72 1.45 -21.11
C SER A 102 -2.73 2.13 -22.07
N LYS A 103 -2.91 1.94 -23.38
CA LYS A 103 -1.96 2.29 -24.45
C LYS A 103 -1.69 3.79 -24.63
N ASN A 104 -2.52 4.65 -24.05
CA ASN A 104 -2.40 6.10 -24.16
C ASN A 104 -1.82 6.76 -22.88
N ASN A 105 -1.41 5.97 -21.88
CA ASN A 105 -0.90 6.44 -20.58
C ASN A 105 -1.84 7.46 -19.88
N ALA A 106 -3.12 7.50 -20.25
CA ALA A 106 -4.05 8.52 -19.76
C ALA A 106 -4.86 8.06 -18.54
N GLY A 107 -4.65 6.83 -18.07
CA GLY A 107 -5.47 6.22 -17.03
C GLY A 107 -6.95 6.16 -17.42
N CYS A 108 -7.85 6.22 -16.43
CA CYS A 108 -9.27 6.36 -16.70
C CYS A 108 -9.59 7.77 -17.25
N GLN A 109 -10.60 7.85 -18.12
CA GLN A 109 -11.13 9.14 -18.63
C GLN A 109 -12.64 9.27 -18.38
N LYS A 110 -13.26 8.17 -17.93
CA LYS A 110 -14.67 8.03 -17.62
C LYS A 110 -14.80 6.94 -16.53
N PRO A 111 -15.91 6.89 -15.78
CA PRO A 111 -16.10 5.86 -14.75
C PRO A 111 -16.19 4.41 -15.28
N GLY A 112 -16.54 4.20 -16.55
CA GLY A 112 -16.78 2.87 -17.12
C GLY A 112 -15.63 1.86 -16.91
N PRO A 113 -14.39 2.17 -17.33
CA PRO A 113 -13.23 1.30 -17.08
C PRO A 113 -13.00 0.95 -15.61
N CYS A 114 -13.27 1.87 -14.68
CA CYS A 114 -13.06 1.67 -13.26
C CYS A 114 -13.92 0.55 -12.66
N LYS A 115 -15.06 0.24 -13.29
CA LYS A 115 -15.92 -0.90 -12.91
C LYS A 115 -15.27 -2.27 -13.12
N LYS A 116 -14.14 -2.34 -13.84
CA LYS A 116 -13.34 -3.58 -13.98
C LYS A 116 -12.64 -3.95 -12.65
N VAL A 117 -12.36 -2.97 -11.80
CA VAL A 117 -11.61 -3.16 -10.54
C VAL A 117 -12.53 -2.95 -9.35
N ILE A 118 -13.35 -1.91 -9.39
CA ILE A 118 -14.24 -1.53 -8.31
C ILE A 118 -15.66 -2.00 -8.64
N LYS A 119 -16.21 -2.89 -7.81
CA LYS A 119 -17.53 -3.52 -8.05
C LYS A 119 -18.72 -2.74 -7.50
N GLU A 120 -18.46 -1.67 -6.75
CA GLU A 120 -19.50 -0.87 -6.13
C GLU A 120 -20.25 -0.01 -7.15
N THR A 121 -21.37 0.57 -6.72
CA THR A 121 -22.24 1.38 -7.58
C THR A 121 -21.68 2.78 -7.85
N ASP A 122 -20.93 3.34 -6.90
CA ASP A 122 -20.47 4.75 -6.91
C ASP A 122 -18.98 4.84 -7.23
N VAL A 123 -18.65 4.31 -8.40
CA VAL A 123 -17.30 4.39 -8.97
C VAL A 123 -17.19 5.66 -9.80
N ASN A 124 -16.13 6.42 -9.55
CA ASN A 124 -15.80 7.60 -10.33
C ASN A 124 -14.41 7.45 -10.97
N CYS A 125 -14.08 8.41 -11.83
CA CYS A 125 -12.77 8.56 -12.43
C CYS A 125 -12.28 9.98 -12.20
N ASP A 126 -11.21 10.15 -11.42
CA ASP A 126 -10.49 11.41 -11.34
C ASP A 126 -9.67 11.60 -12.62
N THR A 127 -10.22 12.38 -13.54
CA THR A 127 -9.58 12.67 -14.84
C THR A 127 -8.32 13.51 -14.72
N THR A 128 -8.05 14.13 -13.57
CA THR A 128 -6.82 14.89 -13.32
C THR A 128 -5.62 13.96 -13.22
N TYR A 129 -5.80 12.83 -12.55
CA TYR A 129 -4.74 11.84 -12.32
C TYR A 129 -4.94 10.55 -13.11
N GLY A 130 -6.09 10.38 -13.78
CA GLY A 130 -6.46 9.15 -14.48
C GLY A 130 -6.71 7.98 -13.52
N LEU A 131 -7.08 8.27 -12.26
CA LEU A 131 -7.25 7.27 -11.20
C LEU A 131 -8.73 7.00 -10.91
N CYS A 132 -9.01 5.73 -10.61
CA CYS A 132 -10.35 5.31 -10.19
C CYS A 132 -10.52 5.55 -8.69
N ASP A 133 -11.63 6.14 -8.31
CA ASP A 133 -12.01 6.43 -6.93
C ASP A 133 -13.41 5.91 -6.62
N GLN A 134 -13.69 5.79 -5.33
CA GLN A 134 -15.01 5.51 -4.79
C GLN A 134 -15.44 6.71 -3.96
N ASP A 135 -16.67 7.17 -4.15
CA ASP A 135 -17.21 8.20 -3.27
C ASP A 135 -17.27 7.63 -1.84
N PRO A 136 -16.59 8.25 -0.85
CA PRO A 136 -16.61 7.77 0.52
C PRO A 136 -18.01 7.77 1.15
N ALA A 137 -19.02 8.42 0.54
CA ALA A 137 -20.37 8.50 1.06
C ALA A 137 -21.17 7.18 1.03
N THR A 138 -20.79 6.19 0.22
CA THR A 138 -21.50 4.89 0.12
C THR A 138 -20.74 3.70 0.68
N THR A 139 -19.52 3.91 1.18
CA THR A 139 -18.87 2.90 2.01
C THR A 139 -19.72 2.74 3.27
N THR A 140 -20.43 1.62 3.40
CA THR A 140 -21.15 1.29 4.63
C THR A 140 -20.09 1.13 5.71
N THR A 141 -19.88 2.19 6.49
CA THR A 141 -19.02 2.17 7.66
C THR A 141 -19.67 1.22 8.66
N THR A 142 -19.36 -0.07 8.59
CA THR A 142 -19.31 -0.88 9.80
C THR A 142 -18.12 -0.36 10.58
N THR A 143 -18.34 0.73 11.32
CA THR A 143 -17.45 1.20 12.36
C THR A 143 -17.19 -0.01 13.27
N PRO A 144 -15.97 -0.53 13.40
CA PRO A 144 -15.63 -1.26 14.59
C PRO A 144 -15.76 -0.22 15.69
N GLN A 145 -16.82 -0.31 16.48
CA GLN A 145 -16.94 0.45 17.71
C GLN A 145 -15.70 0.08 18.51
N ALA A 146 -14.73 0.99 18.55
CA ALA A 146 -13.57 0.87 19.41
C ALA A 146 -14.11 0.83 20.84
N ALA A 147 -14.27 -0.38 21.37
CA ALA A 147 -14.46 -0.58 22.79
C ALA A 147 -13.12 -0.20 23.42
N ILE A 148 -13.01 1.06 23.84
CA ILE A 148 -11.92 1.53 24.70
C ILE A 148 -12.08 0.78 26.02
N THR A 149 -11.39 -0.35 26.13
CA THR A 149 -11.11 -0.96 27.42
C THR A 149 -9.79 -0.35 27.86
N THR A 150 -9.86 0.60 28.80
CA THR A 150 -8.70 1.06 29.55
C THR A 150 -8.02 -0.14 30.17
N VAL A 151 -6.84 -0.50 29.68
CA VAL A 151 -5.90 -1.39 30.36
C VAL A 151 -4.84 -0.51 30.98
N SER A 152 -4.71 -0.59 32.31
CA SER A 152 -3.67 0.07 33.08
C SER A 152 -2.30 -0.38 32.60
N THR A 153 -1.39 0.58 32.46
CA THR A 153 0.03 0.32 32.28
C THR A 153 0.58 -0.31 33.55
N ASP A 154 1.02 -1.56 33.47
CA ASP A 154 2.23 -1.96 34.17
C ASP A 154 3.30 -2.21 33.11
N GLU A 155 4.50 -1.73 33.43
CA GLU A 155 5.70 -1.76 32.60
C GLU A 155 6.05 -3.18 32.14
N ASP A 156 6.75 -3.22 30.99
CA ASP A 156 7.35 -4.38 30.33
C ASP A 156 6.48 -5.18 29.34
N ASP A 157 7.04 -5.33 28.13
CA ASP A 157 6.60 -6.15 27.00
C ASP A 157 5.46 -5.63 26.12
N GLY A 158 5.80 -4.61 25.32
CA GLY A 158 4.98 -4.07 24.24
C GLY A 158 4.76 -5.04 23.07
N TRP A 159 3.62 -5.72 23.10
CA TRP A 159 2.91 -6.19 21.91
C TRP A 159 1.41 -5.93 22.06
N VAL A 160 0.82 -5.18 21.13
CA VAL A 160 -0.63 -5.18 20.91
C VAL A 160 -0.86 -5.88 19.57
N VAL A 161 -1.28 -7.14 19.63
CA VAL A 161 -1.78 -7.85 18.45
C VAL A 161 -3.27 -7.53 18.32
N VAL A 162 -3.63 -6.76 17.32
CA VAL A 162 -5.04 -6.62 16.91
C VAL A 162 -5.36 -7.81 16.00
N VAL A 163 -5.97 -8.85 16.56
CA VAL A 163 -6.56 -9.95 15.77
C VAL A 163 -8.03 -9.61 15.55
N GLU A 164 -8.42 -9.17 14.36
CA GLU A 164 -9.83 -9.15 13.97
C GLU A 164 -10.22 -10.52 13.41
N GLY A 165 -11.09 -11.21 14.14
CA GLY A 165 -11.79 -12.38 13.64
C GLY A 165 -13.19 -11.99 13.20
N ARG A 166 -13.52 -12.17 11.93
CA ARG A 166 -14.26 -13.35 11.44
C ARG A 166 -14.39 -13.29 9.91
#